data_AF-A0A0F9KUI3-F1
#
_entry.id   AF-A0A0F9KUI3-F1
#
_cell.length_a   1.000
_cell.length_b   1.000
_cell.length_c   1.000
_cell.angle_alpha   90.00
_cell.angle_beta   90.00
_cell.angle_gamma   90.00
#
_symmetry.space_group_name_H-M   'P 1'
#
loop_
_entity.id
_entity.type
_entity.pdbx_description
1 polymer ?
#
loop_
_entity_poly.entity_id
_entity_poly.type
_entity_poly.pdbx_seq_one_letter_code
_entity_poly.pdbx_strand_id
1 'polypeptide(L)'
;MTAQALIAICGILGSIAALYLAKRAHDRSFRATEPDEDLVKRFVESAPVYRLKDITSAENFEDVTRNHPTVGSRDARTVYERLRAMYVYQAQQKGWYLGEGSVDYRVAKRMLADGWIEADVARAIRERSQNIEDRYRDPDEYAERTAKNARGELLRKEENFRRWLGG
;
A
#
# COMPACT_ATOMS: atom_id res chain seq x y z
N MET A 1 22.97 -34.63 -36.88
CA MET A 1 23.01 -33.50 -35.91
C MET A 1 24.40 -33.43 -35.31
N THR A 2 24.98 -32.22 -35.18
CA THR A 2 26.32 -32.03 -34.62
C THR A 2 26.26 -31.82 -33.10
N ALA A 3 27.31 -32.19 -32.37
CA ALA A 3 27.36 -32.05 -30.90
C ALA A 3 27.15 -30.60 -30.41
N GLN A 4 27.60 -29.61 -31.20
CA GLN A 4 27.35 -28.19 -30.93
C GLN A 4 25.86 -27.82 -30.99
N ALA A 5 25.10 -28.43 -31.90
CA ALA A 5 23.66 -28.17 -32.01
C ALA A 5 22.90 -28.68 -30.78
N LEU A 6 23.32 -29.80 -30.19
CA LEU A 6 22.72 -30.34 -28.96
C LEU A 6 22.98 -29.44 -27.75
N ILE A 7 24.20 -28.91 -27.61
CA ILE A 7 24.56 -27.98 -26.52
C ILE A 7 23.73 -26.69 -26.62
N ALA A 8 23.59 -26.14 -27.83
CA ALA A 8 22.78 -24.94 -28.05
C ALA A 8 21.31 -25.15 -27.67
N ILE A 9 20.72 -26.29 -28.06
CA ILE A 9 19.32 -26.62 -27.73
C ILE A 9 19.13 -26.77 -26.22
N CYS A 10 20.05 -27.46 -25.53
CA CYS A 10 20.00 -27.59 -24.06
C CYS A 10 20.13 -26.23 -23.36
N GLY A 11 20.98 -25.32 -23.87
CA GLY A 11 21.12 -23.97 -23.31
C GLY A 11 19.86 -23.11 -23.46
N ILE A 12 19.18 -23.21 -24.62
CA ILE A 12 17.92 -22.50 -24.87
C ILE A 12 16.81 -23.03 -23.95
N LEU A 13 16.69 -24.36 -23.82
CA LEU A 13 15.71 -24.99 -22.93
C LEU A 13 15.95 -24.63 -21.46
N GLY A 14 17.21 -24.61 -21.01
CA GLY A 14 17.56 -24.19 -19.65
C GLY A 14 17.20 -22.73 -19.37
N SER A 15 17.40 -21.84 -20.34
CA SER A 15 17.03 -20.42 -20.22
C SER A 15 15.52 -20.23 -20.13
N ILE A 16 14.74 -20.97 -20.91
CA ILE A 16 13.27 -20.96 -20.86
C ILE A 16 12.77 -21.46 -19.49
N ALA A 17 13.36 -22.54 -18.97
CA ALA A 17 13.01 -23.08 -17.66
C ALA A 17 13.33 -22.09 -16.53
N ALA A 18 14.48 -21.41 -16.60
CA ALA A 18 14.85 -20.38 -15.64
C ALA A 18 13.88 -19.18 -15.68
N LEU A 19 13.50 -18.73 -16.88
CA LEU A 19 12.52 -17.65 -17.05
C LEU A 19 11.13 -18.05 -16.51
N TYR A 20 10.71 -19.29 -16.74
CA TYR A 20 9.45 -19.83 -16.22
C TYR A 20 9.45 -19.89 -14.69
N LEU A 21 10.55 -20.35 -14.07
CA LEU A 21 10.68 -20.39 -12.61
C LEU A 21 10.72 -18.98 -12.00
N ALA A 22 11.44 -18.04 -12.63
CA ALA A 22 11.47 -16.65 -12.20
C ALA A 22 10.08 -15.99 -12.30
N LYS A 23 9.36 -16.22 -13.40
CA LYS A 23 7.97 -15.77 -13.57
C LYS A 23 7.04 -16.40 -12.52
N ARG A 24 7.13 -17.71 -12.30
CA ARG A 24 6.34 -18.42 -11.29
C ARG A 24 6.64 -17.93 -9.87
N ALA A 25 7.89 -17.60 -9.57
CA ALA A 25 8.29 -17.03 -8.29
C ALA A 25 7.78 -15.58 -8.13
N HIS A 26 7.86 -14.78 -9.20
CA HIS A 26 7.30 -13.44 -9.27
C HIS A 26 5.76 -13.45 -9.09
N ASP A 27 5.05 -14.34 -9.80
CA ASP A 27 3.59 -14.46 -9.69
C ASP A 27 3.17 -15.00 -8.30
N ARG A 28 4.00 -15.81 -7.64
CA ARG A 28 3.78 -16.25 -6.25
C ARG A 28 4.09 -15.18 -5.20
N SER A 29 5.07 -14.30 -5.45
CA SER A 29 5.37 -13.18 -4.56
C SER A 29 4.36 -12.04 -4.74
N PHE A 30 3.77 -11.92 -5.93
CA PHE A 30 2.59 -11.11 -6.23
C PHE A 30 1.29 -11.80 -5.79
N ARG A 31 1.20 -12.28 -4.55
CA ARG A 31 -0.12 -12.45 -3.95
C ARG A 31 -0.70 -11.06 -3.78
N ALA A 32 -1.78 -10.77 -4.50
CA ALA A 32 -2.69 -9.73 -4.08
C ALA A 32 -2.97 -9.97 -2.59
N THR A 33 -2.80 -8.94 -1.77
CA THR A 33 -3.32 -8.91 -0.39
C THR A 33 -4.86 -8.91 -0.48
N GLU A 34 -5.42 -9.95 -1.07
CA GLU A 34 -6.84 -10.24 -0.96
C GLU A 34 -7.06 -10.73 0.48
N PRO A 35 -8.07 -10.19 1.17
CA PRO A 35 -8.42 -10.66 2.50
C PRO A 35 -8.61 -12.18 2.46
N ASP A 36 -8.03 -12.88 3.42
CA ASP A 36 -8.30 -14.30 3.61
C ASP A 36 -9.77 -14.45 4.04
N GLU A 37 -10.62 -14.82 3.08
CA GLU A 37 -12.07 -14.92 3.25
C GLU A 37 -12.45 -15.85 4.40
N ASP A 38 -11.66 -16.89 4.68
CA ASP A 38 -11.91 -17.81 5.78
C ASP A 38 -11.58 -17.20 7.15
N LEU A 39 -10.60 -16.29 7.21
CA LEU A 39 -10.32 -15.50 8.40
C LEU A 39 -11.37 -14.41 8.60
N VAL A 40 -11.79 -13.73 7.53
CA VAL A 40 -12.86 -12.72 7.57
C VAL A 40 -14.17 -13.36 8.03
N LYS A 41 -14.55 -14.50 7.45
CA LYS A 41 -15.75 -15.24 7.83
C LYS A 41 -15.73 -15.66 9.29
N ARG A 42 -14.62 -16.25 9.77
CA ARG A 42 -14.47 -16.61 11.19
C ARG A 42 -14.53 -15.41 12.12
N PHE A 43 -13.98 -14.27 11.72
CA PHE A 43 -14.09 -13.03 12.48
C PHE A 43 -15.53 -12.52 12.55
N VAL A 44 -16.24 -12.48 11.42
CA VAL A 44 -17.65 -12.05 11.35
C VAL A 44 -18.56 -12.98 12.16
N GLU A 45 -18.35 -14.30 12.08
CA GLU A 45 -19.16 -15.30 12.78
C GLU A 45 -18.87 -15.36 14.28
N SER A 46 -17.64 -15.06 14.70
CA SER A 46 -17.26 -14.97 16.13
C SER A 46 -17.49 -13.59 16.75
N ALA A 47 -17.78 -12.58 15.93
CA ALA A 47 -18.09 -11.25 16.42
C ALA A 47 -19.40 -11.29 17.21
N PRO A 48 -19.42 -10.80 18.46
CA PRO A 48 -20.63 -10.74 19.25
C PRO A 48 -21.59 -9.73 18.62
N VAL A 49 -22.51 -10.20 17.76
CA VAL A 49 -23.49 -9.37 17.02
C VAL A 49 -24.32 -8.50 17.97
N TYR A 50 -24.50 -8.92 19.23
CA TYR A 50 -25.17 -8.11 20.25
C TYR A 50 -24.42 -6.82 20.62
N ARG A 51 -23.09 -6.72 20.43
CA ARG A 51 -22.32 -5.47 20.60
C ARG A 51 -22.42 -4.53 19.40
N LEU A 52 -22.93 -5.00 18.25
CA LEU A 52 -23.09 -4.18 17.03
C LEU A 52 -24.42 -3.42 17.00
N LYS A 53 -25.41 -3.83 17.80
CA LYS A 53 -26.72 -3.17 17.90
C LYS A 53 -26.61 -1.73 18.40
N ASP A 54 -25.66 -1.46 19.30
CA ASP A 54 -25.44 -0.11 19.82
C ASP A 54 -24.73 0.81 18.82
N ILE A 55 -24.10 0.29 17.77
CA ILE A 55 -23.34 1.10 16.78
C ILE A 55 -24.26 1.59 15.64
N THR A 56 -25.42 0.93 15.44
CA THR A 56 -26.32 1.16 14.29
C THR A 56 -27.53 2.02 14.61
N SER A 57 -27.72 2.44 15.86
CA SER A 57 -28.73 3.44 16.23
C SER A 57 -28.41 4.79 15.60
N ALA A 58 -29.40 5.42 14.95
CA ALA A 58 -29.24 6.69 14.24
C ALA A 58 -28.70 7.83 15.14
N GLU A 59 -28.94 7.77 16.45
CA GLU A 59 -28.41 8.73 17.44
C GLU A 59 -26.87 8.64 17.58
N ASN A 60 -26.25 7.51 17.27
CA ASN A 60 -24.79 7.33 17.34
C ASN A 60 -24.07 7.69 16.04
N PHE A 61 -24.76 7.97 14.93
CA PHE A 61 -24.10 8.41 13.69
C PHE A 61 -23.55 9.84 13.80
N GLU A 62 -24.20 10.71 14.57
CA GLU A 62 -23.68 12.04 14.86
C GLU A 62 -22.54 12.02 15.90
N ASP A 63 -22.49 10.99 16.76
CA ASP A 63 -21.45 10.85 17.80
C ASP A 63 -20.21 10.07 17.31
N VAL A 64 -20.37 9.08 16.41
CA VAL A 64 -19.25 8.32 15.81
C VAL A 64 -18.39 9.20 14.90
N THR A 65 -18.96 10.25 14.30
CA THR A 65 -18.17 11.25 13.54
C THR A 65 -17.45 12.26 14.43
N ARG A 66 -17.84 12.39 15.71
CA ARG A 66 -17.27 13.35 16.67
C ARG A 66 -16.35 12.74 17.73
N ASN A 67 -16.59 11.52 18.20
CA ASN A 67 -16.01 10.99 19.44
C ASN A 67 -15.44 9.55 19.33
N HIS A 68 -15.00 9.09 18.16
CA HIS A 68 -14.29 7.82 18.06
C HIS A 68 -12.90 7.93 18.77
N PRO A 69 -12.58 7.10 19.79
CA PRO A 69 -11.33 7.20 20.57
C PRO A 69 -10.05 6.83 19.79
N THR A 70 -10.17 6.55 18.49
CA THR A 70 -9.07 6.24 17.56
C THR A 70 -8.74 7.41 16.63
N VAL A 71 -9.44 8.55 16.74
CA VAL A 71 -9.06 9.84 16.13
C VAL A 71 -7.92 10.46 16.96
N GLY A 72 -6.82 9.73 17.08
CA GLY A 72 -5.55 10.26 17.57
C GLY A 72 -5.05 11.27 16.55
N SER A 73 -5.23 12.55 16.89
CA SER A 73 -4.96 13.78 16.13
C SER A 73 -5.46 13.80 14.67
N ARG A 74 -6.24 14.84 14.32
CA ARG A 74 -6.41 15.29 12.93
C ARG A 74 -5.11 15.86 12.35
N ASP A 75 -3.95 15.42 12.82
CA ASP A 75 -2.65 15.89 12.36
C ASP A 75 -2.07 14.88 11.36
N ALA A 76 -2.00 15.30 10.10
CA ALA A 76 -1.41 14.54 9.01
C ALA A 76 0.00 14.01 9.36
N ARG A 77 0.73 14.73 10.20
CA ARG A 77 2.10 14.38 10.63
C ARG A 77 2.13 13.15 11.53
N THR A 78 1.25 13.11 12.53
CA THR A 78 1.14 11.94 13.43
C THR A 78 0.70 10.71 12.66
N VAL A 79 -0.26 10.87 11.73
CA VAL A 79 -0.69 9.78 10.85
C VAL A 79 0.45 9.30 9.97
N TYR A 80 1.21 10.21 9.38
CA TYR A 80 2.40 9.88 8.60
C TYR A 80 3.41 9.08 9.43
N GLU A 81 3.76 9.54 10.63
CA GLU A 81 4.74 8.86 11.51
C GLU A 81 4.28 7.44 11.87
N ARG A 82 2.99 7.28 12.20
CA ARG A 82 2.39 5.98 12.50
C ARG A 82 2.45 5.02 11.31
N LEU A 83 2.06 5.49 10.12
CA LEU A 83 2.09 4.69 8.90
C LEU A 83 3.52 4.34 8.48
N ARG A 84 4.45 5.29 8.62
CA ARG A 84 5.87 5.04 8.40
C ARG A 84 6.40 3.94 9.32
N ALA A 85 6.15 4.04 10.62
CA ALA A 85 6.58 3.02 11.58
C ALA A 85 6.03 1.63 11.21
N MET A 86 4.75 1.56 10.82
CA MET A 86 4.12 0.33 10.34
C MET A 86 4.84 -0.24 9.10
N TYR A 87 5.07 0.56 8.05
CA TYR A 87 5.71 0.08 6.82
C TYR A 87 7.18 -0.32 6.99
N VAL A 88 7.93 0.42 7.81
CA VAL A 88 9.33 0.09 8.14
C VAL A 88 9.38 -1.23 8.90
N TYR A 89 8.55 -1.38 9.95
CA TYR A 89 8.47 -2.61 10.71
C TYR A 89 8.09 -3.81 9.82
N GLN A 90 7.10 -3.63 8.93
CA GLN A 90 6.70 -4.68 7.99
C GLN A 90 7.85 -5.09 7.05
N ALA A 91 8.61 -4.12 6.53
CA ALA A 91 9.76 -4.40 5.67
C ALA A 91 10.85 -5.19 6.43
N GLN A 92 11.15 -4.81 7.67
CA GLN A 92 12.10 -5.51 8.53
C GLN A 92 11.67 -6.97 8.78
N GLN A 93 10.40 -7.21 9.13
CA GLN A 93 9.87 -8.56 9.35
C GLN A 93 9.95 -9.46 8.11
N LYS A 94 10.00 -8.87 6.91
CA LYS A 94 10.11 -9.59 5.64
C LYS A 94 11.54 -9.66 5.09
N GLY A 95 12.51 -9.04 5.77
CA GLY A 95 13.87 -8.90 5.25
C GLY A 95 13.94 -8.07 3.96
N TRP A 96 12.97 -7.18 3.73
CA TRP A 96 12.93 -6.32 2.56
C TRP A 96 13.67 -5.01 2.82
N TYR A 97 14.47 -4.60 1.85
CA TYR A 97 14.97 -3.23 1.83
C TYR A 97 13.87 -2.29 1.32
N LEU A 98 13.54 -1.28 2.12
CA LEU A 98 12.59 -0.25 1.75
C LEU A 98 13.28 1.11 1.89
N GLY A 99 13.68 1.68 0.76
CA GLY A 99 14.25 3.03 0.75
C GLY A 99 13.23 4.06 1.23
N GLU A 100 13.70 5.13 1.87
CA GLU A 100 12.83 6.16 2.46
C GLU A 100 11.82 6.73 1.46
N GLY A 101 12.20 6.95 0.20
CA GLY A 101 11.26 7.46 -0.81
C GLY A 101 10.13 6.48 -1.16
N SER A 102 10.38 5.18 -0.96
CA SER A 102 9.34 4.15 -1.10
C SER A 102 8.42 4.09 0.12
N VAL A 103 8.94 4.40 1.31
CA VAL A 103 8.13 4.59 2.53
C VAL A 103 7.20 5.79 2.33
N ASP A 104 7.77 6.94 1.94
CA ASP A 104 7.03 8.18 1.66
C ASP A 104 5.86 7.93 0.71
N TYR A 105 6.12 7.26 -0.41
CA TYR A 105 5.09 6.94 -1.41
C TYR A 105 3.98 6.04 -0.88
N ARG A 106 4.33 5.00 -0.10
CA ARG A 106 3.35 4.07 0.49
C ARG A 106 2.48 4.76 1.53
N VAL A 107 3.08 5.59 2.38
CA VAL A 107 2.36 6.41 3.36
C VAL A 107 1.41 7.37 2.64
N ALA A 108 1.90 8.10 1.64
CA ALA A 108 1.09 9.04 0.86
C ALA A 108 -0.14 8.36 0.25
N LYS A 109 0.06 7.22 -0.41
CA LYS A 109 -1.01 6.44 -1.01
C LYS A 109 -2.03 5.96 0.02
N ARG A 110 -1.58 5.53 1.20
CA ARG A 110 -2.50 5.10 2.26
C ARG A 110 -3.32 6.27 2.81
N MET A 111 -2.69 7.40 3.10
CA MET A 111 -3.39 8.60 3.56
C MET A 111 -4.41 9.09 2.53
N LEU A 112 -4.04 9.15 1.24
CA LEU A 112 -4.96 9.58 0.18
C LEU A 112 -6.14 8.62 0.00
N ALA A 113 -5.92 7.31 0.17
CA ALA A 113 -6.98 6.31 0.15
C ALA A 113 -7.92 6.44 1.37
N ASP A 114 -7.38 6.88 2.51
CA ASP A 114 -8.14 7.17 3.74
C ASP A 114 -8.82 8.57 3.70
N GLY A 115 -8.76 9.27 2.56
CA GLY A 115 -9.52 10.52 2.32
C GLY A 115 -8.76 11.82 2.60
N TRP A 116 -7.47 11.77 2.91
CA TRP A 116 -6.66 12.98 3.10
C TRP A 116 -6.45 13.75 1.79
N ILE A 117 -6.29 15.07 1.88
CA ILE A 117 -5.99 15.92 0.72
C ILE A 117 -4.49 15.94 0.40
N GLU A 118 -4.14 16.17 -0.86
CA GLU A 118 -2.74 16.16 -1.32
C GLU A 118 -1.84 17.14 -0.57
N ALA A 119 -2.34 18.34 -0.27
CA ALA A 119 -1.59 19.38 0.42
C ALA A 119 -1.18 18.95 1.85
N ASP A 120 -2.08 18.30 2.58
CA ASP A 120 -1.80 17.82 3.94
C ASP A 120 -0.80 16.66 3.92
N VAL A 121 -0.92 15.78 2.92
CA VAL A 121 0.02 14.67 2.71
C VAL A 121 1.41 15.18 2.33
N ALA A 122 1.50 16.14 1.40
CA ALA A 122 2.76 16.77 1.01
C ALA A 122 3.42 17.47 2.21
N ARG A 123 2.66 18.24 2.99
CA ARG A 123 3.16 18.87 4.22
C ARG A 123 3.68 17.84 5.21
N ALA A 124 2.97 16.73 5.41
CA ALA A 124 3.41 15.67 6.33
C ALA A 124 4.72 15.01 5.87
N ILE A 125 4.86 14.72 4.57
CA ILE A 125 6.11 14.21 4.00
C ILE A 125 7.25 15.22 4.20
N ARG A 126 7.01 16.48 3.85
CA ARG A 126 8.01 17.55 3.96
C ARG A 126 8.56 17.70 5.38
N GLU A 127 7.70 17.60 6.37
CA GLU A 127 8.06 17.81 7.78
C GLU A 127 8.60 16.56 8.47
N ARG A 128 8.18 15.35 8.07
CA ARG A 128 8.41 14.11 8.84
C ARG A 128 9.21 13.04 8.12
N SER A 129 9.47 13.21 6.84
CA SER A 129 10.26 12.25 6.08
C SER A 129 11.73 12.26 6.50
N GLN A 130 12.33 11.08 6.68
CA GLN A 130 13.71 10.98 7.16
C GLN A 130 14.69 11.49 6.12
N ASN A 131 15.62 12.33 6.60
CA ASN A 131 16.75 12.88 5.85
C ASN A 131 16.33 13.46 4.49
N ILE A 132 15.14 14.05 4.42
CA ILE A 132 14.56 14.55 3.16
C ILE A 132 15.43 15.65 2.54
N GLU A 133 16.02 16.50 3.38
CA GLU A 133 16.98 17.56 3.01
C GLU A 133 18.26 16.98 2.40
N ASP A 134 18.74 15.84 2.89
CA ASP A 134 19.95 15.20 2.38
C ASP A 134 19.68 14.41 1.09
N ARG A 135 18.46 13.90 0.93
CA ARG A 135 18.06 13.04 -0.20
C ARG A 135 17.67 13.84 -1.44
N TYR A 136 17.17 15.06 -1.28
CA TYR A 136 16.59 15.83 -2.38
C TYR A 136 17.05 17.27 -2.36
N ARG A 137 17.44 17.78 -3.55
CA ARG A 137 17.79 19.19 -3.75
C ARG A 137 16.62 20.14 -3.45
N ASP A 138 15.40 19.69 -3.75
CA ASP A 138 14.16 20.41 -3.47
C ASP A 138 13.18 19.47 -2.74
N PRO A 139 13.20 19.47 -1.40
CA PRO A 139 12.31 18.65 -0.56
C PRO A 139 10.82 18.98 -0.73
N ASP A 140 10.50 20.24 -0.98
CA ASP A 140 9.12 20.72 -1.15
C ASP A 140 8.55 20.20 -2.48
N GLU A 141 9.29 20.35 -3.58
CA GLU A 141 8.91 19.79 -4.88
C GLU A 141 8.79 18.25 -4.81
N TYR A 142 9.72 17.60 -4.10
CA TYR A 142 9.66 16.16 -3.89
C TYR A 142 8.38 15.72 -3.16
N ALA A 143 8.01 16.41 -2.08
CA ALA A 143 6.84 16.09 -1.28
C ALA A 143 5.55 16.26 -2.09
N GLU A 144 5.41 17.38 -2.82
CA GLU A 144 4.26 17.62 -3.70
C GLU A 144 4.16 16.58 -4.81
N ARG A 145 5.27 16.29 -5.49
CA ARG A 145 5.31 15.32 -6.58
C ARG A 145 4.94 13.92 -6.09
N THR A 146 5.36 13.57 -4.88
CA THR A 146 5.03 12.27 -4.27
C THR A 146 3.53 12.15 -3.99
N ALA A 147 2.90 13.19 -3.43
CA ALA A 147 1.46 13.21 -3.19
C ALA A 147 0.64 13.15 -4.50
N LYS A 148 1.01 13.97 -5.50
CA LYS A 148 0.35 14.00 -6.82
C LYS A 148 0.46 12.65 -7.54
N ASN A 149 1.65 12.03 -7.54
CA ASN A 149 1.86 10.73 -8.17
C ASN A 149 1.03 9.63 -7.49
N ALA A 150 0.98 9.64 -6.15
CA ALA A 150 0.20 8.67 -5.39
C ALA A 150 -1.31 8.83 -5.66
N ARG A 151 -1.82 10.08 -5.74
CA ARG A 151 -3.21 10.34 -6.13
C ARG A 151 -3.49 9.85 -7.54
N GLY A 152 -2.62 10.20 -8.50
CA GLY A 152 -2.75 9.78 -9.89
C GLY A 152 -2.80 8.25 -10.04
N GLU A 153 -2.05 7.50 -9.23
CA GLU A 153 -2.14 6.04 -9.22
C GLU A 153 -3.50 5.54 -8.72
N LEU A 154 -4.05 6.12 -7.65
CA LEU A 154 -5.36 5.76 -7.11
C LEU A 154 -6.47 6.02 -8.12
N LEU A 155 -6.46 7.18 -8.76
CA LEU A 155 -7.44 7.55 -9.79
C LEU A 155 -7.37 6.62 -11.00
N ARG A 156 -6.17 6.28 -11.47
CA ARG A 156 -5.99 5.33 -12.59
C ARG A 156 -6.50 3.93 -12.24
N LYS A 157 -6.29 3.49 -11.00
CA LYS A 157 -6.82 2.20 -10.54
C LYS A 157 -8.34 2.20 -10.48
N GLU A 158 -8.93 3.29 -10.00
CA GLU A 158 -10.38 3.45 -9.97
C GLU A 158 -10.97 3.47 -11.38
N GLU A 159 -10.35 4.21 -12.31
CA GLU A 159 -10.76 4.24 -13.72
C GLU A 159 -10.66 2.85 -14.36
N ASN A 160 -9.53 2.16 -14.17
CA ASN A 160 -9.37 0.79 -14.68
C ASN A 160 -10.40 -0.18 -14.10
N PHE A 161 -10.73 -0.03 -12.82
CA PHE A 161 -11.75 -0.83 -12.16
C PHE A 161 -13.14 -0.55 -12.73
N ARG A 162 -13.50 0.73 -12.94
CA ARG A 162 -14.76 1.11 -13.59
C ARG A 162 -14.86 0.55 -15.01
N ARG A 163 -13.78 0.64 -15.79
CA ARG A 163 -13.72 0.07 -17.15
C ARG A 163 -13.88 -1.45 -17.14
N TRP A 164 -13.29 -2.14 -16.17
CA TRP A 164 -13.44 -3.59 -16.03
C TRP A 164 -14.88 -4.02 -15.69
N LEU A 165 -15.61 -3.20 -14.92
CA LEU A 165 -17.02 -3.43 -14.59
C LEU A 165 -17.99 -3.16 -15.75
N GLY A 166 -17.51 -2.78 -16.94
CA GLY A 166 -18.34 -2.49 -18.10
C GLY A 166 -18.94 -1.09 -18.10
N GLY A 167 -18.31 -0.15 -17.39
CA GLY A 167 -18.58 1.28 -17.51
C GLY A 167 -18.17 1.86 -18.87
#